data_AF-A0A536KUC7-F1
#
_entry.id   AF-A0A536KUC7-F1
#
_cell.length_a   1.000
_cell.length_b   1.000
_cell.length_c   1.000
_cell.angle_alpha   90.00
_cell.angle_beta   90.00
_cell.angle_gamma   90.00
#
_symmetry.space_group_name_H-M   'P 1'
#
loop_
_entity.id
_entity.type
_entity.pdbx_description
1 polymer ?
#
loop_
_entity_poly.entity_id
_entity_poly.type
_entity_poly.pdbx_seq_one_letter_code
_entity_poly.pdbx_strand_id
1 'polypeptide(L)' 'MSSSYLDFNRNLVKDVREHGKPTSGPFLGRDVLILTTKGAKSGEVRSTPLV' A
#
# COMPACT_ATOMS: atom_id res chain seq x y z
N MET A 1 15.14 6.07 11.41
CA MET A 1 14.12 6.97 10.84
C MET A 1 13.19 6.12 9.97
N SER A 2 11.96 5.85 10.42
CA SER A 2 10.97 5.09 9.63
C SER A 2 10.72 5.86 8.34
N SER A 3 10.98 5.23 7.18
CA SER A 3 10.75 5.87 5.89
C SER A 3 9.26 6.18 5.76
N SER A 4 8.89 7.44 5.53
CA SER A 4 7.50 7.92 5.41
C SER A 4 6.62 7.07 4.48
N TYR A 5 7.22 6.40 3.49
CA TYR A 5 6.56 5.51 2.54
C TYR A 5 5.98 4.24 3.16
N LEU A 6 6.59 3.67 4.20
CA LEU A 6 6.11 2.45 4.84
C LEU A 6 4.83 2.72 5.65
N ASP A 7 4.83 3.85 6.37
CA ASP A 7 3.67 4.33 7.12
C ASP A 7 2.54 4.75 6.17
N PHE A 8 2.88 5.46 5.09
CA PHE A 8 1.93 5.79 4.03
C PHE A 8 1.30 4.54 3.39
N ASN A 9 2.11 3.55 3.00
CA ASN A 9 1.61 2.32 2.39
C ASN A 9 0.68 1.56 3.35
N ARG A 10 1.02 1.48 4.65
CA ARG A 10 0.16 0.85 5.65
C ARG A 10 -1.20 1.54 5.75
N ASN A 11 -1.21 2.86 5.82
CA ASN A 11 -2.45 3.63 5.93
C ASN A 11 -3.30 3.52 4.67
N LEU A 12 -2.68 3.59 3.48
CA LEU A 12 -3.37 3.40 2.21
C LEU A 12 -3.95 1.99 2.08
N VAL A 13 -3.20 0.96 2.50
CA VAL A 13 -3.69 -0.43 2.49
C VAL A 13 -4.91 -0.59 3.38
N LYS A 14 -4.89 0.02 4.57
CA LYS A 14 -6.02 0.00 5.49
C LYS A 14 -7.24 0.69 4.87
N ASP A 15 -7.06 1.88 4.33
CA ASP A 15 -8.13 2.66 3.70
C ASP A 15 -8.79 1.94 2.52
N VAL A 16 -7.99 1.37 1.61
CA VAL A 16 -8.48 0.60 0.47
C VAL A 16 -9.21 -0.67 0.93
N ARG A 17 -8.75 -1.32 2.01
CA ARG A 17 -9.45 -2.51 2.56
C ARG A 17 -10.77 -2.15 3.25
N GLU A 18 -10.88 -0.97 3.86
CA GLU A 18 -12.09 -0.52 4.54
C GLU A 18 -13.13 0.05 3.57
N HIS A 19 -12.70 0.79 2.54
CA HIS A 19 -13.59 1.53 1.64
C HIS A 19 -13.65 0.95 0.21
N GLY A 20 -12.81 -0.05 -0.10
CA GLY A 20 -12.68 -0.64 -1.44
C GLY A 20 -11.91 0.22 -2.45
N LYS A 21 -11.57 1.46 -2.09
CA LYS A 21 -10.87 2.44 -2.93
C LYS A 21 -10.11 3.45 -2.08
N PRO A 22 -9.08 4.11 -2.62
CA PRO A 22 -8.40 5.19 -1.91
C PRO A 22 -9.34 6.37 -1.70
N THR A 23 -9.46 6.83 -0.46
CA THR A 23 -10.28 7.99 -0.07
C THR A 23 -9.43 9.24 0.19
N SER A 24 -8.10 9.11 0.15
CA SER A 24 -7.17 10.21 0.40
C SER A 24 -5.82 10.03 -0.32
N GLY A 25 -5.02 11.09 -0.33
CA GLY A 25 -3.65 11.07 -0.86
C GLY A 25 -3.56 11.09 -2.40
N PRO A 26 -2.39 10.80 -2.97
CA PRO A 26 -2.11 10.96 -4.40
C PRO A 26 -2.90 9.99 -5.31
N PHE A 27 -3.58 9.00 -4.73
CA PHE A 27 -4.33 7.99 -5.47
C PHE A 27 -5.85 8.17 -5.39
N LEU A 28 -6.32 9.28 -4.84
CA LEU A 28 -7.74 9.61 -4.76
C LEU A 28 -8.39 9.55 -6.16
N GLY A 29 -9.48 8.79 -6.27
CA GLY A 29 -10.24 8.65 -7.51
C GLY A 29 -9.61 7.76 -8.58
N ARG A 30 -8.55 7.01 -8.25
CA ARG A 30 -7.92 6.02 -9.13
C ARG A 30 -8.14 4.61 -8.60
N ASP A 31 -8.21 3.65 -9.50
CA ASP A 31 -8.15 2.24 -9.13
C ASP A 31 -6.71 1.90 -8.71
N VAL A 32 -6.57 1.27 -7.54
CA VAL A 32 -5.26 0.93 -6.96
C VAL A 32 -5.23 -0.55 -6.66
N LEU A 33 -4.16 -1.20 -7.11
CA LEU A 33 -3.89 -2.60 -6.81
C LEU A 33 -2.87 -2.71 -5.68
N ILE A 34 -3.20 -3.50 -4.65
CA ILE A 34 -2.30 -3.75 -3.53
C ILE A 34 -1.58 -5.06 -3.77
N LEU A 35 -0.36 -4.97 -4.30
CA LEU A 35 0.46 -6.14 -4.53
C LEU A 35 1.20 -6.52 -3.25
N THR A 36 0.95 -7.74 -2.75
CA THR A 36 1.67 -8.31 -1.61
C THR A 36 2.65 -9.36 -2.13
N THR A 37 3.94 -9.16 -1.89
CA THR A 37 5.00 -10.06 -2.34
C THR A 37 5.81 -10.58 -1.16
N LYS A 38 6.43 -11.74 -1.35
CA LYS A 38 7.46 -12.27 -0.45
C LYS A 38 8.83 -12.02 -1.06
N GLY A 39 9.71 -11.36 -0.32
CA GLY A 39 11.06 -11.05 -0.79
C GLY A 39 11.81 -12.35 -1.12
N ALA A 40 12.26 -12.50 -2.36
CA ALA A 40 12.93 -13.72 -2.81
C ALA A 40 14.23 -14.03 -2.04
N LYS A 41 14.92 -13.00 -1.52
CA LYS A 41 16.15 -13.14 -0.74
C LYS A 41 15.93 -13.08 0.77
N SER A 42 15.05 -12.19 1.24
CA SER A 42 14.85 -11.95 2.68
C SER A 42 13.70 -12.76 3.28
N GLY A 43 12.79 -13.30 2.46
CA GLY A 43 11.56 -13.94 2.92
C GLY A 43 10.52 -13.00 3.53
N GLU A 44 10.81 -11.69 3.63
CA GLU A 44 9.91 -10.70 4.22
C GLU A 44 8.68 -10.44 3.33
N VAL A 45 7.52 -10.29 3.96
CA VAL A 45 6.30 -9.89 3.27
C VAL A 45 6.29 -8.37 3.12
N ARG A 46 6.05 -7.88 1.90
CA ARG A 46 6.00 -6.46 1.58
C ARG A 46 4.75 -6.15 0.75
N SER A 47 4.11 -5.03 1.06
CA SER A 47 2.97 -4.51 0.31
C SER A 47 3.38 -3.26 -0.46
N THR A 48 3.16 -3.27 -1.77
CA THR A 48 3.44 -2.16 -2.68
C THR A 48 2.15 -1.77 -3.40
N PRO A 49 1.62 -0.55 -3.17
CA PRO A 49 0.50 -0.04 -3.96
C PRO A 49 0.96 0.30 -5.38
N LEU A 50 0.17 -0.11 -6.37
CA LEU A 50 0.39 0.16 -7.79
C LEU A 50 -0.87 0.83 -8.37
N VAL A 51 -0.67 1.74 -9.32
CA VAL A 51 -1.73 2.42 -10.11
C VAL A 51 -1.60 1.98 -11.55
#